data_AF-A0A1I4Y7N7-F1
#
_entry.id   AF-A0A1I4Y7N7-F1
#
_cell.length_a   1.000
_cell.length_b   1.000
_cell.length_c   1.000
_cell.angle_alpha   90.00
_cell.angle_beta   90.00
_cell.angle_gamma   90.00
#
_symmetry.space_group_name_H-M   'P 1'
#
loop_
_entity.id
_entity.type
_entity.pdbx_description
1 polymer ?
#
loop_
_entity_poly.entity_id
_entity_poly.type
_entity_poly.pdbx_seq_one_letter_code
_entity_poly.pdbx_strand_id
1 'polypeptide(L)'
;MLNFFRFIAALEGISYIALFYNMLYNKPNNPELYQQLLYPIGMIHGILFVLYFILAIYLKYEYNWSMKKLGLILIASLLPFGTFYSDYKWLKN
;
A
#
# COMPACT_ATOMS: atom_id res chain seq x y z
N MET A 1 7.43 16.20 1.47
CA MET A 1 7.56 14.90 0.79
C MET A 1 7.22 13.70 1.67
N LEU A 2 7.76 13.60 2.89
CA LEU A 2 7.47 12.46 3.79
C LEU A 2 5.97 12.32 4.13
N ASN A 3 5.27 13.40 4.50
CA ASN A 3 3.83 13.35 4.79
C ASN A 3 2.98 12.90 3.59
N PHE A 4 3.39 13.27 2.37
CA PHE A 4 2.72 12.82 1.15
C PHE A 4 2.93 11.32 0.93
N PHE A 5 4.15 10.82 1.11
CA PHE A 5 4.42 9.38 1.07
C PHE A 5 3.61 8.61 2.12
N ARG A 6 3.51 9.12 3.36
CA ARG A 6 2.68 8.53 4.41
C ARG A 6 1.20 8.45 4.01
N PHE A 7 0.70 9.50 3.36
CA PHE A 7 -0.66 9.51 2.81
C PHE A 7 -0.85 8.44 1.71
N ILE A 8 0.08 8.34 0.75
CA ILE A 8 0.04 7.30 -0.28
C ILE A 8 0.16 5.89 0.32
N ALA A 9 1.03 5.69 1.31
CA ALA A 9 1.19 4.43 2.04
C ALA A 9 -0.10 4.01 2.74
N ALA A 10 -0.80 4.96 3.37
CA ALA A 10 -2.10 4.70 3.98
C ALA A 10 -3.17 4.33 2.94
N LEU A 11 -3.24 5.06 1.83
CA LEU A 11 -4.17 4.74 0.73
C LEU A 11 -3.89 3.37 0.12
N GLU A 12 -2.63 3.02 -0.07
CA GLU A 12 -2.19 1.71 -0.56
C GLU A 12 -2.68 0.60 0.39
N GLY A 13 -2.45 0.73 1.70
CA GLY A 13 -2.93 -0.23 2.69
C GLY A 13 -4.46 -0.34 2.73
N ILE A 14 -5.17 0.79 2.66
CA ILE A 14 -6.65 0.80 2.59
C ILE A 14 -7.14 0.09 1.32
N SER A 15 -6.52 0.35 0.17
CA SER A 15 -6.89 -0.28 -1.10
C SER A 15 -6.67 -1.79 -1.08
N TYR A 16 -5.63 -2.26 -0.36
CA TYR A 16 -5.37 -3.68 -0.20
C TYR A 16 -6.40 -4.35 0.73
N ILE A 17 -6.78 -3.69 1.84
CA ILE A 17 -7.88 -4.15 2.71
C ILE A 17 -9.19 -4.23 1.92
N ALA A 18 -9.46 -3.25 1.04
CA ALA A 18 -10.64 -3.26 0.16
C ALA A 18 -10.63 -4.45 -0.82
N LEU A 19 -9.47 -4.81 -1.39
CA LEU A 19 -9.32 -6.03 -2.19
C LEU A 19 -9.60 -7.30 -1.39
N PHE A 20 -9.06 -7.39 -0.17
CA PHE A 20 -9.32 -8.52 0.73
C PHE A 20 -10.80 -8.63 1.07
N TYR A 21 -11.46 -7.52 1.40
CA TYR A 21 -12.91 -7.52 1.65
C TYR A 21 -13.68 -7.99 0.41
N ASN A 22 -13.33 -7.49 -0.78
CA ASN A 22 -13.97 -7.90 -2.02
C ASN A 22 -13.80 -9.41 -2.28
N MET A 23 -12.61 -9.95 -1.99
CA MET A 23 -12.30 -11.37 -2.20
C MET A 23 -12.90 -12.31 -1.13
N LEU A 24 -12.93 -11.89 0.14
CA LEU A 24 -13.41 -12.74 1.24
C LEU A 24 -14.92 -12.65 1.45
N TYR A 25 -15.52 -11.48 1.20
CA TYR A 25 -16.94 -11.24 1.45
C TYR A 25 -17.78 -11.19 0.17
N ASN A 26 -17.42 -10.36 -0.81
CA ASN A 26 -18.26 -10.22 -2.01
C ASN A 26 -18.16 -11.44 -2.93
N LYS A 27 -16.97 -12.04 -3.10
CA LYS A 27 -16.80 -13.22 -3.96
C LYS A 27 -17.76 -14.38 -3.64
N PRO A 28 -17.95 -14.81 -2.37
CA PRO A 28 -18.91 -15.87 -2.04
C PRO A 28 -20.37 -15.40 -1.97
N ASN A 29 -20.64 -14.17 -1.52
CA ASN A 29 -22.00 -13.71 -1.25
C ASN A 29 -22.68 -13.01 -2.45
N ASN A 30 -21.89 -12.37 -3.31
CA ASN A 30 -22.35 -11.64 -4.50
C ASN A 30 -21.27 -11.63 -5.60
N PRO A 31 -21.19 -12.71 -6.40
CA PRO A 31 -20.16 -12.87 -7.44
C PRO A 31 -20.19 -11.79 -8.53
N GLU A 32 -21.36 -11.24 -8.85
CA GLU A 32 -21.52 -10.18 -9.85
C GLU A 32 -20.89 -8.87 -9.34
N LEU A 33 -21.21 -8.47 -8.11
CA LEU A 33 -20.61 -7.31 -7.46
C LEU A 33 -19.09 -7.48 -7.33
N TYR A 34 -18.61 -8.68 -6.99
CA TYR A 34 -17.18 -8.98 -6.94
C TYR A 34 -16.48 -8.66 -8.26
N GLN A 35 -17.03 -9.10 -9.39
CA GLN A 35 -16.43 -8.85 -10.72
C GLN A 35 -16.41 -7.36 -11.07
N GLN A 36 -17.50 -6.65 -10.77
CA GLN A 36 -17.61 -5.20 -11.02
C GLN A 36 -16.58 -4.40 -10.20
N LEU A 37 -16.33 -4.80 -8.95
CA LEU A 37 -15.42 -4.09 -8.05
C LEU A 37 -13.94 -4.51 -8.20
N LEU A 38 -13.67 -5.72 -8.71
CA LEU A 38 -12.32 -6.25 -8.80
C LEU A 38 -11.41 -5.39 -9.68
N TYR A 39 -11.87 -5.04 -10.88
CA TYR A 39 -11.08 -4.23 -11.82
C TYR A 39 -10.76 -2.82 -11.30
N PRO A 40 -11.73 -2.00 -10.87
CA PRO A 40 -11.44 -0.63 -10.41
C PRO A 40 -10.59 -0.62 -9.14
N ILE A 41 -10.90 -1.45 -8.14
CA ILE A 41 -10.11 -1.49 -6.89
C ILE A 41 -8.70 -2.03 -7.18
N GLY A 42 -8.58 -3.06 -8.01
CA GLY A 42 -7.30 -3.63 -8.40
C GLY A 42 -6.42 -2.63 -9.15
N MET A 43 -7.00 -1.86 -10.06
CA MET A 43 -6.29 -0.82 -10.81
C MET A 43 -5.82 0.32 -9.89
N ILE A 44 -6.69 0.80 -9.00
CA ILE A 44 -6.35 1.84 -8.02
C ILE A 44 -5.21 1.35 -7.12
N HIS A 45 -5.31 0.12 -6.60
CA HIS A 45 -4.27 -0.48 -5.77
C HIS A 45 -2.94 -0.59 -6.52
N GLY A 46 -2.95 -1.09 -7.77
CA GLY A 46 -1.74 -1.20 -8.58
C GLY A 46 -1.05 0.14 -8.83
N ILE A 47 -1.81 1.20 -9.13
CA ILE A 47 -1.27 2.56 -9.30
C ILE A 47 -0.66 3.06 -7.99
N LEU A 48 -1.36 2.87 -6.86
CA LEU A 48 -0.87 3.26 -5.54
C LEU A 48 0.41 2.51 -5.16
N PHE A 49 0.51 1.22 -5.48
CA PHE A 49 1.69 0.40 -5.23
C PHE A 49 2.92 0.89 -6.01
N VAL A 50 2.76 1.18 -7.31
CA VAL A 50 3.85 1.74 -8.13
C VAL A 50 4.28 3.11 -7.62
N LEU A 51 3.31 3.97 -7.29
CA LEU A 51 3.58 5.30 -6.74
C LEU A 51 4.31 5.22 -5.39
N TYR A 52 3.90 4.32 -4.51
CA TYR A 52 4.58 4.03 -3.25
C TYR A 52 6.02 3.62 -3.49
N PHE A 53 6.27 2.71 -4.44
CA PHE A 53 7.62 2.23 -4.76
C PHE A 53 8.55 3.35 -5.22
N ILE A 54 8.08 4.19 -6.16
CA ILE A 54 8.84 5.34 -6.68
C ILE A 54 9.15 6.34 -5.55
N LEU A 55 8.14 6.67 -4.73
CA LEU A 55 8.32 7.60 -3.60
C LEU A 55 9.26 7.03 -2.53
N ALA A 56 9.20 5.73 -2.24
CA ALA A 56 10.09 5.08 -1.29
C ALA A 56 11.56 5.16 -1.72
N ILE A 57 11.84 4.95 -3.02
CA ILE A 57 13.18 5.12 -3.59
C ILE A 57 13.62 6.58 -3.51
N TYR A 58 12.76 7.51 -3.89
CA TYR A 58 13.05 8.95 -3.80
C TYR A 58 13.41 9.36 -2.35
N LEU A 59 12.58 8.96 -1.38
CA LEU A 59 12.81 9.25 0.04
C LEU A 59 14.05 8.56 0.60
N LYS A 60 14.46 7.41 0.05
CA LYS A 60 15.73 6.78 0.44
C LYS A 60 16.91 7.71 0.16
N TYR A 61 16.91 8.44 -0.95
CA TYR A 61 17.97 9.40 -1.27
C TYR A 61 17.85 10.68 -0.44
N GLU A 62 16.64 11.22 -0.32
CA GLU A 62 16.38 12.45 0.44
C GLU A 62 16.74 12.33 1.92
N TYR A 63 16.39 11.21 2.56
CA TYR A 63 16.61 10.97 3.98
C TYR A 63 17.80 10.02 4.28
N ASN A 64 18.63 9.73 3.28
CA ASN A 64 19.78 8.82 3.39
C ASN A 64 19.47 7.50 4.11
N TRP A 65 18.32 6.89 3.80
CA TRP A 65 17.94 5.61 4.41
C TRP A 65 18.89 4.50 3.98
N SER A 66 19.22 3.61 4.92
CA SER A 66 19.99 2.41 4.61
C SER A 66 19.19 1.49 3.67
N MET A 67 19.89 0.71 2.84
CA MET A 67 19.25 -0.27 1.94
C MET A 67 18.38 -1.27 2.71
N LYS A 68 18.74 -1.60 3.96
CA LYS A 68 17.92 -2.42 4.86
C LYS A 68 16.58 -1.74 5.18
N LYS A 69 16.58 -0.45 5.52
CA LYS A 69 15.36 0.32 5.80
C LYS A 69 14.46 0.41 4.57
N LEU A 70 15.03 0.69 3.40
CA LEU A 70 14.28 0.69 2.14
C LEU A 70 13.64 -0.68 1.86
N GLY A 71 14.43 -1.77 1.97
CA GLY A 71 13.91 -3.13 1.77
C GLY A 71 12.76 -3.48 2.71
N LEU A 72 12.87 -3.11 4.00
CA LEU A 72 11.79 -3.31 4.97
C LEU A 72 10.53 -2.51 4.61
N ILE A 73 10.67 -1.26 4.17
CA ILE A 73 9.53 -0.41 3.75
C ILE A 73 8.84 -0.98 2.50
N LEU A 74 9.60 -1.52 1.55
CA LEU A 74 9.04 -2.14 0.34
C LEU A 74 8.37 -3.49 0.63
N ILE A 75 8.96 -4.33 1.49
CA ILE A 75 8.33 -5.58 1.91
C ILE A 75 7.05 -5.29 2.70
N ALA A 76 7.05 -4.20 3.47
CA ALA A 76 5.88 -3.79 4.23
C ALA A 76 4.67 -3.45 3.34
N SER A 77 4.84 -3.00 2.08
CA SER A 77 3.71 -2.81 1.17
C SER A 77 3.18 -4.09 0.53
N LEU A 78 3.87 -5.22 0.67
CA LEU A 78 3.35 -6.52 0.22
C LEU A 78 2.39 -7.15 1.25
N LEU A 79 2.30 -6.56 2.44
CA LEU A 79 1.45 -7.05 3.52
C LEU A 79 0.33 -6.03 3.79
N PRO A 80 -0.93 -6.47 3.99
CA PRO A 80 -2.08 -5.56 4.16
C PRO A 80 -1.94 -4.56 5.29
N PHE A 81 -1.15 -4.91 6.31
CA PHE A 81 -0.92 -4.09 7.48
C PHE A 81 0.50 -3.55 7.56
N GLY A 82 1.37 -3.91 6.61
CA GLY A 82 2.77 -3.55 6.70
C GLY A 82 3.00 -2.06 6.45
N THR A 83 2.25 -1.42 5.55
CA THR A 83 2.33 0.05 5.35
C THR A 83 1.93 0.85 6.60
N PHE A 84 0.93 0.39 7.35
CA PHE A 84 0.58 1.01 8.63
C PHE A 84 1.66 0.80 9.70
N TYR A 85 2.30 -0.38 9.71
CA TYR A 85 3.41 -0.67 10.62
C TYR A 85 4.65 0.16 10.28
N SER A 86 4.96 0.32 8.99
CA SER A 86 6.08 1.14 8.52
C SER A 86 5.86 2.60 8.89
N ASP A 87 4.62 3.10 8.80
CA ASP A 87 4.25 4.43 9.26
C ASP A 87 4.54 4.62 10.75
N TYR A 88 4.02 3.72 11.58
CA TYR A 88 4.18 3.79 13.04
C TYR A 88 5.63 3.69 13.50
N LYS A 89 6.43 2.81 12.89
CA LYS A 89 7.78 2.48 13.40
C LYS A 89 8.92 3.30 12.76
N TRP A 90 8.78 3.70 11.51
CA TRP A 90 9.91 4.20 10.72
C TRP A 90 9.69 5.55 10.04
N LEU A 91 8.44 6.00 9.92
CA LEU A 91 8.06 7.25 9.24
C LEU A 91 7.48 8.30 10.20
N LYS A 92 7.07 7.90 11.40
CA LYS A 92 6.67 8.81 12.49
C LYS A 92 7.92 9.24 13.26
N ASN A 93 8.22 10.54 13.23
CA ASN A 93 9.18 11.18 14.13
C ASN A 93 8.60 11.26 15.55
#